data_AF-A0A930W397-F1
#
_entry.id   AF-A0A930W397-F1
#
_cell.length_a   1.000
_cell.length_b   1.000
_cell.length_c   1.000
_cell.angle_alpha   90.00
_cell.angle_beta   90.00
_cell.angle_gamma   90.00
#
_symmetry.space_group_name_H-M   'P 1'
#
loop_
_entity.id
_entity.type
_entity.pdbx_description
1 polymer ?
#
loop_
_entity_poly.entity_id
_entity_poly.type
_entity_poly.pdbx_seq_one_letter_code
_entity_poly.pdbx_strand_id
1 'polypeptide(L)'
;MKHTLYDGSEITDEELERLADEWENDTWEGQLINISPGRPPHPNQELKPVTVKLPVAMLQAIAAKGVNRSDFIRRAIAAAL
;
A
#
# COMPACT_ATOMS: atom_id res chain seq x y z
N MET A 1 26.98 -10.55 0.64
CA MET A 1 26.72 -9.10 0.91
C MET A 1 25.34 -8.96 1.56
N LYS A 2 25.04 -7.85 2.25
CA LYS A 2 23.72 -7.62 2.87
C LYS A 2 22.97 -6.51 2.15
N HIS A 3 21.66 -6.67 2.00
CA HIS A 3 20.74 -5.73 1.36
C HIS A 3 19.59 -5.40 2.29
N THR A 4 19.09 -4.17 2.21
CA THR A 4 17.91 -3.73 2.96
C THR A 4 16.70 -3.70 2.04
N LEU A 5 15.62 -4.38 2.43
CA LEU A 5 14.35 -4.44 1.72
C LEU A 5 13.49 -3.19 2.01
N TYR A 6 12.43 -3.01 1.21
CA TYR A 6 11.53 -1.85 1.31
C TYR A 6 10.83 -1.75 2.68
N ASP A 7 10.55 -2.89 3.33
CA ASP A 7 9.94 -2.95 4.65
C ASP A 7 10.94 -2.73 5.80
N GLY A 8 12.22 -2.50 5.48
CA GLY A 8 13.30 -2.28 6.42
C GLY A 8 13.96 -3.56 6.95
N SER A 9 13.53 -4.75 6.49
CA SER A 9 14.23 -6.00 6.80
C SER A 9 15.56 -6.11 6.03
N GLU A 10 16.50 -6.90 6.55
CA GLU A 10 17.76 -7.19 5.86
C GLU A 10 17.73 -8.60 5.28
N ILE A 11 18.33 -8.77 4.10
CA ILE A 11 18.53 -10.06 3.45
C ILE A 11 19.97 -10.18 2.96
N THR A 12 20.57 -11.37 3.04
CA THR A 12 21.93 -11.61 2.51
C THR A 12 21.90 -12.14 1.08
N ASP A 13 23.04 -12.05 0.38
CA ASP A 13 23.21 -12.68 -0.94
C ASP A 13 22.92 -14.17 -0.90
N GLU A 14 23.40 -14.87 0.14
CA GLU A 14 23.19 -16.31 0.30
C GLU A 14 21.71 -16.66 0.49
N GLU A 15 20.96 -15.79 1.18
CA GLU A 15 19.51 -15.94 1.35
C GLU A 15 18.76 -15.66 0.05
N LEU A 16 19.21 -14.68 -0.75
CA LEU A 16 18.67 -14.41 -2.08
C LEU A 16 18.88 -15.59 -3.03
N GLU A 17 20.09 -16.15 -3.05
CA GLU A 17 20.41 -17.31 -3.90
C GLU A 17 19.57 -18.53 -3.51
N ARG A 18 19.40 -18.78 -2.21
CA ARG A 18 18.51 -19.85 -1.72
C ARG A 18 17.05 -19.64 -2.13
N LEU A 19 16.53 -18.41 -2.02
CA LEU A 19 15.16 -18.11 -2.44
C LEU A 19 14.98 -18.27 -3.95
N ALA A 20 16.00 -17.94 -4.75
CA ALA A 20 15.99 -18.17 -6.19
C ALA A 20 15.97 -19.68 -6.50
N ASP A 21 16.83 -20.46 -5.86
CA ASP A 21 16.85 -21.92 -5.99
C ASP A 21 15.49 -22.55 -5.59
N GLU A 22 14.90 -22.09 -4.49
CA GLU A 22 13.59 -22.57 -4.04
C GLU A 22 12.48 -22.25 -5.04
N TRP A 23 12.54 -21.06 -5.67
CA TRP A 23 11.58 -20.64 -6.69
C TRP A 23 11.74 -21.46 -7.98
N GLU A 24 12.97 -21.67 -8.44
CA GLU A 24 13.26 -22.43 -9.67
C GLU A 24 12.92 -23.92 -9.55
N ASN A 25 12.96 -24.47 -8.34
CA ASN A 25 12.63 -25.87 -8.06
C ASN A 25 11.19 -26.08 -7.58
N ASP A 26 10.32 -25.06 -7.64
CA ASP A 26 8.93 -25.10 -7.17
C ASP A 26 8.79 -25.52 -5.68
N THR A 27 9.82 -25.32 -4.86
CA THR A 27 9.81 -25.62 -3.41
C THR A 27 9.56 -24.38 -2.56
N TRP A 28 9.44 -23.21 -3.17
CA TRP A 28 9.22 -21.96 -2.46
C TRP A 28 7.79 -21.88 -1.88
N GLU A 29 7.67 -21.80 -0.56
CA GLU A 29 6.39 -21.74 0.16
C GLU A 29 5.86 -20.31 0.39
N GLY A 30 6.52 -19.31 -0.20
CA GLY A 30 6.14 -17.91 -0.02
C GLY A 30 4.84 -17.51 -0.71
N GLN A 31 4.28 -16.38 -0.29
CA GLN A 31 3.07 -15.81 -0.90
C GLN A 31 3.44 -14.74 -1.92
N LEU A 32 3.00 -14.92 -3.18
CA LEU A 32 3.01 -13.84 -4.17
C LEU A 32 2.02 -12.75 -3.76
N ILE A 33 2.54 -11.63 -3.28
CA ILE A 33 1.74 -10.42 -3.11
C ILE A 33 1.68 -9.73 -4.46
N ASN A 34 0.50 -9.72 -5.09
CA ASN A 34 0.28 -8.95 -6.30
C ASN A 34 0.39 -7.45 -5.98
N ILE A 35 1.57 -6.89 -6.21
CA ILE A 35 1.76 -5.44 -6.23
C ILE A 35 1.17 -4.96 -7.54
N SER A 36 -0.03 -4.36 -7.52
CA SER A 36 -0.65 -3.80 -8.72
C SER A 36 0.15 -2.58 -9.19
N PRO A 37 0.97 -2.66 -10.25
CA PRO A 37 1.77 -1.54 -10.72
C PRO A 37 0.85 -0.63 -11.52
N GLY A 38 0.57 0.59 -11.05
CA GLY A 38 -0.19 1.57 -11.83
C GLY A 38 -0.96 2.62 -11.05
N ARG A 39 -1.60 3.52 -11.79
CA ARG A 39 -2.54 4.52 -11.25
C ARG A 39 -3.65 3.76 -10.51
N PRO A 40 -4.04 4.19 -9.29
CA PRO A 40 -5.18 3.63 -8.58
C PRO A 40 -6.39 3.54 -9.52
N PRO A 41 -7.17 2.44 -9.46
CA PRO A 41 -8.29 2.24 -10.36
C PRO A 41 -9.18 3.48 -10.38
N HIS A 42 -9.48 3.98 -11.58
CA HIS A 42 -10.42 5.07 -11.75
C HIS A 42 -11.78 4.62 -11.21
N PRO A 43 -12.40 5.38 -10.30
CA PRO A 43 -13.72 5.05 -9.80
C PRO A 43 -14.71 4.98 -10.96
N ASN A 44 -15.63 4.01 -10.92
CA ASN A 44 -16.70 3.81 -11.92
C ASN A 44 -17.72 4.98 -11.98
N GLN A 45 -17.52 6.04 -11.19
CA GLN A 45 -18.33 7.24 -11.15
C GLN A 45 -17.46 8.47 -11.35
N GLU A 46 -18.03 9.48 -12.02
CA GLU A 46 -17.42 10.80 -12.17
C GLU A 46 -17.16 11.41 -10.78
N LEU A 47 -15.90 11.75 -10.50
CA LEU A 47 -15.52 12.47 -9.29
C LEU A 47 -15.26 13.94 -9.61
N LYS A 48 -15.87 14.84 -8.84
CA LYS A 48 -15.56 16.28 -8.88
C LYS A 48 -14.81 16.69 -7.61
N PRO A 49 -13.74 17.50 -7.73
CA PRO A 49 -13.02 17.99 -6.56
C PRO A 49 -13.90 18.98 -5.78
N VAL A 50 -13.93 18.82 -4.46
CA VAL A 50 -14.60 19.74 -3.53
C VAL A 50 -13.57 20.24 -2.53
N THR A 51 -13.40 21.56 -2.46
CA THR A 51 -12.47 22.19 -1.52
C THR A 51 -13.16 22.42 -0.20
N VAL A 52 -12.66 21.79 0.87
CA VAL A 52 -13.13 21.99 2.25
C VAL A 52 -11.95 22.36 3.15
N LYS A 53 -12.21 23.17 4.17
CA LYS A 53 -11.23 23.48 5.22
C LYS A 53 -11.51 22.59 6.42
N LEU A 54 -10.51 21.81 6.84
CA LEU A 54 -10.56 20.96 8.03
C LEU A 54 -9.49 21.39 9.04
N PRO A 55 -9.71 21.21 10.35
CA PRO A 55 -8.68 21.43 11.35
C PRO A 55 -7.42 20.59 11.09
N VAL A 56 -6.24 21.15 11.35
CA VAL A 56 -4.95 20.45 11.15
C VAL A 56 -4.89 19.12 11.93
N ALA A 57 -5.39 19.12 13.17
CA ALA A 57 -5.45 17.91 14.00
C ALA A 57 -6.26 16.78 13.34
N MET A 58 -7.32 17.13 12.59
CA MET A 58 -8.12 16.16 11.85
C MET A 58 -7.35 15.59 10.66
N LEU A 59 -6.62 16.42 9.92
CA LEU A 59 -5.77 15.97 8.82
C LEU A 59 -4.67 15.03 9.29
N GLN A 60 -4.08 15.30 10.46
CA GLN A 60 -3.10 14.43 11.11
C GLN A 60 -3.71 13.09 11.52
N ALA A 61 -4.90 13.10 12.14
CA ALA A 61 -5.61 11.88 12.50
C ALA A 61 -5.98 11.02 11.28
N ILE A 62 -6.36 11.63 10.16
CA ILE A 62 -6.63 10.92 8.90
C ILE A 62 -5.34 10.32 8.34
N ALA A 63 -4.23 11.07 8.34
CA ALA A 63 -2.95 10.60 7.83
C ALA A 63 -2.41 9.40 8.65
N ALA A 64 -2.63 9.39 9.97
CA ALA A 64 -2.22 8.30 10.84
C ALA A 64 -2.93 6.97 10.56
N LYS A 65 -4.07 6.97 9.85
CA LYS A 65 -4.81 5.74 9.50
C LYS A 65 -4.20 4.97 8.33
N GLY A 66 -3.17 5.48 7.66
CA GLY A 66 -2.49 4.79 6.55
C GLY A 66 -3.33 4.60 5.28
N VAL A 67 -4.54 5.14 5.25
CA VAL A 67 -5.45 5.08 4.10
C VAL A 67 -5.38 6.34 3.26
N ASN A 68 -5.74 6.23 1.98
CA ASN A 68 -5.88 7.39 1.10
C ASN A 68 -6.86 8.41 1.73
N ARG A 69 -6.40 9.66 1.92
CA ARG A 69 -7.17 10.74 2.57
C ARG A 69 -8.54 10.94 1.93
N SER A 70 -8.60 10.96 0.59
CA SER A 70 -9.85 11.14 -0.16
C SER A 70 -10.77 9.92 -0.05
N ASP A 71 -10.23 8.71 0.12
CA ASP A 71 -11.05 7.52 0.38
C ASP A 71 -11.67 7.56 1.78
N PHE A 72 -10.87 7.92 2.79
CA PHE A 72 -11.36 8.08 4.16
C PHE A 72 -12.49 9.10 4.23
N ILE A 73 -12.30 10.28 3.62
CA ILE A 73 -13.31 11.35 3.61
C ILE A 73 -14.59 10.88 2.88
N ARG A 74 -14.45 10.21 1.73
CA ARG A 74 -15.62 9.67 0.99
C ARG A 74 -16.41 8.66 1.82
N ARG A 75 -15.74 7.74 2.53
CA ARG A 75 -16.40 6.77 3.40
C ARG A 75 -17.11 7.43 4.58
N ALA A 76 -16.48 8.43 5.20
CA ALA A 76 -17.08 9.17 6.30
C ALA A 76 -18.34 9.94 5.86
N ILE A 77 -18.30 10.57 4.69
CA ILE A 77 -19.47 11.24 4.10
C ILE A 77 -20.56 10.22 3.76
N ALA A 78 -20.22 9.10 3.12
CA ALA A 78 -21.18 8.07 2.75
C ALA A 78 -21.87 7.43 3.96
N ALA A 79 -21.21 7.34 5.12
CA ALA A 79 -21.80 6.84 6.35
C ALA A 79 -22.75 7.85 7.03
N ALA A 80 -22.69 9.13 6.65
CA ALA A 80 -23.53 10.20 7.18
C ALA A 80 -24.72 10.54 6.27
N LEU A 81 -24.76 9.98 5.06
CA LEU A 81 -25.89 10.06 4.13
C LEU A 81 -26.84 8.89 4.36
#